data_AF-A0A0K2T952-F1
#
_entry.id   AF-A0A0K2T952-F1
#
_cell.length_a   1.000
_cell.length_b   1.000
_cell.length_c   1.000
_cell.angle_alpha   90.00
_cell.angle_beta   90.00
_cell.angle_gamma   90.00
#
_symmetry.space_group_name_H-M   'P 1'
#
loop_
_entity.id
_entity.type
_entity.pdbx_description
1 polymer ?
#
loop_
_entity_poly.entity_id
_entity_poly.type
_entity_poly.pdbx_seq_one_letter_code
_entity_poly.pdbx_strand_id
1 'polypeptide(L)'
;SIQILKEIENYNALVPVLKFVKGEIFSDIHWSEMFNLLSMPPKSIEKLTLGDFLKVNQVIIEYSNELAELNNRASGEVIIRQTLNELDIWEIESKFAFSEHLASNGEKVPLIKDWNDLLSKVGDNQVLFQSIKGSPYYERFGDRATSWEIKLADLDEVLNNLNGVQRKWIYLEPYQEQMKLKTSVSYNNGFVFE
;
A
#
# COMPACT_ATOMS: atom_id res chain seq x y z
N SER A 1 38.48 -42.00 9.15
CA SER A 1 37.29 -42.60 8.51
C SER A 1 36.01 -42.25 9.26
N ILE A 2 35.88 -42.60 10.55
CA ILE A 2 34.65 -42.37 11.35
C ILE A 2 34.29 -40.88 11.51
N GLN A 3 35.28 -39.99 11.65
CA GLN A 3 35.03 -38.56 11.86
C GLN A 3 34.50 -37.85 10.61
N ILE A 4 35.00 -38.25 9.43
CA ILE A 4 34.52 -37.75 8.13
C ILE A 4 33.09 -38.27 7.85
N LEU A 5 32.80 -39.53 8.20
CA LEU A 5 31.46 -40.09 8.07
C LEU A 5 30.45 -39.33 8.95
N LYS A 6 30.80 -39.01 10.20
CA LYS A 6 29.99 -38.16 11.07
C LYS A 6 29.75 -36.76 10.51
N GLU A 7 30.79 -36.15 9.93
CA GLU A 7 30.64 -34.86 9.25
C GLU A 7 29.67 -34.96 8.07
N ILE A 8 29.81 -36.00 7.23
CA ILE A 8 28.92 -36.23 6.09
C ILE A 8 27.46 -36.42 6.55
N GLU A 9 27.22 -37.20 7.61
CA GLU A 9 25.88 -37.37 8.18
C GLU A 9 25.28 -36.05 8.69
N ASN A 10 26.09 -35.24 9.38
CA ASN A 10 25.66 -33.91 9.85
C ASN A 10 25.32 -32.98 8.68
N TYR A 11 26.15 -32.93 7.64
CA TYR A 11 25.85 -32.10 6.46
C TYR A 11 24.61 -32.60 5.71
N ASN A 12 24.41 -33.91 5.60
CA ASN A 12 23.21 -34.49 5.00
C ASN A 12 21.92 -34.11 5.77
N ALA A 13 21.99 -34.03 7.10
CA ALA A 13 20.87 -33.58 7.92
C ALA A 13 20.65 -32.05 7.84
N LEU A 14 21.71 -31.27 7.66
CA LEU A 14 21.64 -29.81 7.58
C LEU A 14 21.07 -29.30 6.25
N VAL A 15 21.46 -29.92 5.12
CA VAL A 15 21.10 -29.45 3.76
C VAL A 15 19.60 -29.20 3.56
N PRO A 16 18.68 -30.09 3.98
CA PRO A 16 17.24 -29.86 3.85
C PRO A 16 16.72 -28.66 4.64
N VAL A 17 17.39 -28.28 5.73
CA VAL A 17 16.99 -27.22 6.65
C VAL A 17 17.58 -25.86 6.23
N LEU A 18 18.71 -25.85 5.51
CA LEU A 18 19.36 -24.61 5.05
C LEU A 18 18.45 -23.70 4.23
N LYS A 19 17.45 -24.26 3.54
CA LYS A 19 16.46 -23.47 2.80
C LYS A 19 15.67 -22.50 3.69
N PHE A 20 15.48 -22.84 4.97
CA PHE A 20 14.71 -22.01 5.90
C PHE A 20 15.50 -20.81 6.43
N VAL A 21 16.83 -20.91 6.48
CA VAL A 21 17.73 -19.84 6.96
C VAL A 21 18.26 -18.93 5.85
N LYS A 22 17.88 -19.19 4.58
CA LYS A 22 18.25 -18.35 3.44
C LYS A 22 17.66 -16.94 3.54
N GLY A 23 16.46 -16.82 4.13
CA GLY A 23 15.84 -15.55 4.50
C GLY A 23 15.47 -14.60 3.35
N GLU A 24 15.29 -15.08 2.12
CA GLU A 24 14.97 -14.22 0.95
C GLU A 24 13.70 -13.38 1.12
N ILE A 25 12.75 -13.88 1.92
CA ILE A 25 11.44 -13.26 2.18
C ILE A 25 11.36 -12.62 3.57
N PHE A 26 12.48 -12.56 4.29
CA PHE A 26 12.51 -12.08 5.68
C PHE A 26 12.50 -10.55 5.72
N SER A 27 11.81 -10.03 6.73
CA SER A 27 11.93 -8.64 7.16
C SER A 27 12.97 -8.55 8.29
N ASP A 28 13.32 -7.35 8.72
CA ASP A 28 14.24 -7.16 9.84
C ASP A 28 13.77 -7.86 11.13
N ILE A 29 12.44 -7.94 11.33
CA ILE A 29 11.83 -8.64 12.46
C ILE A 29 12.10 -10.14 12.34
N HIS A 30 11.88 -10.74 11.16
CA HIS A 30 12.15 -12.16 10.94
C HIS A 30 13.63 -12.51 11.07
N TRP A 31 14.53 -11.65 10.57
CA TRP A 31 15.96 -11.82 10.76
C TRP A 31 16.34 -11.78 12.24
N SER A 32 15.78 -10.84 13.00
CA SER A 32 16.02 -10.72 14.44
C SER A 32 15.52 -11.95 15.20
N GLU A 33 14.33 -12.45 14.87
CA GLU A 33 13.79 -13.70 15.44
C GLU A 33 14.67 -14.91 15.11
N MET A 34 15.12 -15.04 13.86
CA MET A 34 16.02 -16.12 13.44
C MET A 34 17.36 -16.06 14.19
N PHE A 35 17.95 -14.87 14.35
CA PHE A 35 19.20 -14.74 15.12
C PHE A 35 19.02 -15.14 16.57
N ASN A 36 17.88 -14.80 17.18
CA ASN A 36 17.56 -15.20 18.55
C ASN A 36 17.37 -16.73 18.67
N LEU A 37 16.65 -17.36 17.74
CA LEU A 37 16.48 -18.82 17.71
C LEU A 37 17.83 -19.54 17.58
N LEU A 38 18.71 -19.04 16.72
CA LEU A 38 20.02 -19.64 16.48
C LEU A 38 21.09 -19.23 17.51
N SER A 39 20.74 -18.40 18.49
CA SER A 39 21.69 -17.80 19.45
C SER A 39 22.90 -17.14 18.77
N MET A 40 22.66 -16.53 17.61
CA MET A 40 23.68 -15.84 16.82
C MET A 40 23.69 -14.34 17.17
N PRO A 41 24.87 -13.70 17.24
CA PRO A 41 24.93 -12.26 17.39
C PRO A 41 24.30 -11.58 16.16
N PRO A 42 23.51 -10.49 16.34
CA PRO A 42 22.95 -9.74 15.23
C PRO A 42 24.06 -9.30 14.28
N LYS A 43 23.89 -9.60 13.00
CA LYS A 43 24.87 -9.28 11.97
C LYS A 43 24.16 -8.68 10.76
N SER A 44 24.81 -7.71 10.11
CA SER A 44 24.29 -7.20 8.84
C SER A 44 24.19 -8.34 7.82
N ILE A 45 23.07 -8.37 7.09
CA ILE A 45 22.75 -9.39 6.08
C ILE A 45 23.82 -9.43 4.99
N GLU A 46 24.42 -8.29 4.64
CA GLU A 46 25.51 -8.20 3.66
C GLU A 46 26.80 -8.89 4.12
N LYS A 47 26.98 -9.05 5.44
CA LYS A 47 28.17 -9.66 6.05
C LYS A 47 27.91 -11.11 6.48
N LEU A 48 26.68 -11.60 6.36
CA LEU A 48 26.31 -12.97 6.68
C LEU A 48 26.94 -13.92 5.66
N THR A 49 27.59 -14.96 6.16
CA THR A 49 28.23 -15.99 5.33
C THR A 49 27.66 -17.36 5.66
N LEU A 50 27.73 -18.29 4.72
CA LEU A 50 27.39 -19.69 4.98
C LEU A 50 28.18 -20.25 6.17
N GLY A 51 29.45 -19.84 6.32
CA GLY A 51 30.29 -20.25 7.44
C GLY A 51 29.74 -19.84 8.82
N ASP A 52 28.93 -18.79 8.91
CA ASP A 52 28.27 -18.41 10.16
C ASP A 52 27.17 -19.42 10.54
N PHE A 53 26.38 -19.88 9.56
CA PHE A 53 25.36 -20.92 9.76
C PHE A 53 25.98 -22.31 10.01
N LEU A 54 27.09 -22.64 9.36
CA LEU A 54 27.78 -23.91 9.59
C LEU A 54 28.31 -24.04 11.02
N LYS A 55 28.67 -22.93 11.69
CA LYS A 55 29.09 -22.94 13.10
C LYS A 55 27.95 -23.31 14.05
N VAL A 56 26.70 -23.07 13.66
CA VAL A 56 25.49 -23.35 14.45
C VAL A 56 24.64 -24.48 13.84
N ASN A 57 25.24 -25.35 13.02
CA ASN A 57 24.53 -26.39 12.26
C ASN A 57 23.62 -27.28 13.14
N GLN A 58 24.07 -27.63 14.35
CA GLN A 58 23.31 -28.48 15.27
C GLN A 58 22.06 -27.79 15.77
N VAL A 59 22.17 -26.49 16.11
CA VAL A 59 21.05 -25.64 16.55
C VAL A 59 20.05 -25.46 15.41
N ILE A 60 20.52 -25.30 14.16
CA ILE A 60 19.63 -25.21 12.99
C ILE A 60 18.80 -26.50 12.82
N ILE A 61 19.41 -27.68 12.99
CA ILE A 61 18.71 -28.96 12.88
C ILE A 61 17.69 -29.12 14.03
N GLU A 62 18.08 -28.74 15.25
CA GLU A 62 17.23 -28.80 16.44
C GLU A 62 15.98 -27.93 16.29
N TYR A 63 16.14 -26.67 15.88
CA TYR A 63 15.05 -25.70 15.69
C TYR A 63 14.46 -25.72 14.27
N SER A 64 14.60 -26.84 13.55
CA SER A 64 14.19 -26.92 12.14
C SER A 64 12.69 -26.69 11.92
N ASN A 65 11.84 -27.06 12.87
CA ASN A 65 10.39 -26.85 12.80
C ASN A 65 10.03 -25.37 13.00
N GLU A 66 10.63 -24.72 13.98
CA GLU A 66 10.44 -23.31 14.30
C GLU A 66 10.94 -22.42 13.16
N LEU A 67 12.07 -22.79 12.54
CA LEU A 67 12.58 -22.12 11.33
C LEU A 67 11.63 -22.29 10.14
N ALA A 68 11.03 -23.48 9.98
CA ALA A 68 10.03 -23.71 8.94
C ALA A 68 8.77 -22.87 9.18
N GLU A 69 8.30 -22.77 10.43
CA GLU A 69 7.16 -21.93 10.80
C GLU A 69 7.45 -20.44 10.58
N LEU A 70 8.63 -19.97 11.00
CA LEU A 70 9.09 -18.60 10.74
C LEU A 70 9.09 -18.31 9.24
N ASN A 71 9.58 -19.24 8.42
CA ASN A 71 9.61 -19.10 6.97
C ASN A 71 8.19 -19.06 6.37
N ASN A 72 7.30 -19.96 6.80
CA ASN A 72 5.91 -19.99 6.37
C ASN A 72 5.18 -18.67 6.70
N ARG A 73 5.39 -18.13 7.90
CA ARG A 73 4.87 -16.82 8.29
C ARG A 73 5.45 -15.72 7.42
N ALA A 74 6.76 -15.67 7.29
CA ALA A 74 7.43 -14.64 6.49
C ALA A 74 6.91 -14.62 5.04
N SER A 75 6.65 -15.79 4.46
CA SER A 75 6.07 -16.00 3.15
C SER A 75 4.63 -15.48 3.05
N GLY A 76 3.78 -15.85 4.01
CA GLY A 76 2.38 -15.40 4.03
C GLY A 76 2.22 -13.89 4.25
N GLU A 77 3.22 -13.23 4.84
CA GLU A 77 3.27 -11.79 5.01
C GLU A 77 3.78 -11.02 3.78
N VAL A 78 4.45 -11.68 2.81
CA VAL A 78 5.06 -11.00 1.64
C VAL A 78 4.03 -10.20 0.88
N ILE A 79 2.91 -10.83 0.52
CA ILE A 79 1.87 -10.20 -0.30
C ILE A 79 1.26 -9.00 0.42
N ILE A 80 1.07 -9.10 1.74
CA ILE A 80 0.51 -8.01 2.56
C ILE A 80 1.47 -6.83 2.57
N ARG A 81 2.76 -7.08 2.80
CA ARG A 81 3.79 -6.02 2.77
C ARG A 81 3.88 -5.37 1.39
N GLN A 82 3.85 -6.16 0.33
CA GLN A 82 3.90 -5.67 -1.05
C GLN A 82 2.70 -4.77 -1.34
N THR A 83 1.48 -5.24 -1.08
CA THR A 83 0.26 -4.45 -1.27
C THR A 83 0.28 -3.13 -0.49
N LEU A 84 0.65 -3.17 0.80
CA LEU A 84 0.72 -1.94 1.60
C LEU A 84 1.82 -0.98 1.08
N ASN A 85 2.95 -1.50 0.62
CA ASN A 85 4.01 -0.67 0.03
C ASN A 85 3.58 -0.07 -1.31
N GLU A 86 2.86 -0.81 -2.14
CA GLU A 86 2.27 -0.31 -3.39
C GLU A 86 1.30 0.84 -3.11
N LEU A 87 0.48 0.73 -2.07
CA LEU A 87 -0.41 1.80 -1.62
C LEU A 87 0.37 3.03 -1.14
N ASP A 88 1.42 2.85 -0.33
CA ASP A 88 2.27 3.96 0.13
C ASP A 88 2.94 4.70 -1.02
N ILE A 89 3.44 3.97 -2.03
CA ILE A 89 4.00 4.58 -3.24
C ILE A 89 2.91 5.34 -4.00
N TRP A 90 1.73 4.72 -4.14
CA TRP A 90 0.61 5.34 -4.83
C TRP A 90 0.13 6.64 -4.14
N GLU A 91 0.10 6.72 -2.81
CA GLU A 91 -0.23 7.96 -2.08
C GLU A 91 0.74 9.11 -2.43
N ILE A 92 2.03 8.80 -2.60
CA ILE A 92 3.05 9.80 -2.93
C ILE A 92 2.97 10.23 -4.40
N GLU A 93 2.68 9.28 -5.30
CA GLU A 93 2.68 9.52 -6.75
C GLU A 93 1.37 10.11 -7.28
N SER A 94 0.26 9.88 -6.58
CA SER A 94 -1.09 10.28 -7.01
C SER A 94 -1.24 11.79 -7.13
N LYS A 95 -1.76 12.23 -8.28
CA LYS A 95 -2.02 13.66 -8.57
C LYS A 95 -3.33 13.82 -9.31
N PHE A 96 -4.03 14.91 -9.02
CA PHE A 96 -5.18 15.31 -9.80
C PHE A 96 -4.76 15.88 -11.14
N ALA A 97 -5.44 15.45 -12.19
CA ALA A 97 -5.36 16.06 -13.50
C ALA A 97 -6.37 17.20 -13.58
N PHE A 98 -5.91 18.40 -13.96
CA PHE A 98 -6.76 19.57 -14.09
C PHE A 98 -6.91 19.99 -15.56
N SER A 99 -8.07 20.56 -15.90
CA SER A 99 -8.32 21.31 -17.13
C SER A 99 -8.77 22.73 -16.80
N GLU A 100 -8.34 23.71 -17.61
CA GLU A 100 -8.84 25.08 -17.48
C GLU A 100 -10.26 25.16 -18.07
N HIS A 101 -11.21 25.61 -17.27
CA HIS A 101 -12.56 25.97 -17.71
C HIS A 101 -12.72 27.48 -17.67
N LEU A 102 -13.20 28.07 -18.78
CA LEU A 102 -13.55 29.49 -18.82
C LEU A 102 -15.01 29.62 -18.37
N ALA A 103 -15.21 30.18 -17.18
CA ALA A 103 -16.53 30.48 -16.66
C ALA A 103 -17.18 31.63 -17.43
N SER A 104 -18.51 31.73 -17.35
CA SER A 104 -19.34 32.73 -18.04
C SER A 104 -19.02 34.17 -17.61
N ASN A 105 -18.46 34.35 -16.41
CA ASN A 105 -17.95 35.62 -15.90
C ASN A 105 -16.55 36.00 -16.43
N GLY A 106 -15.94 35.16 -17.28
CA GLY A 106 -14.60 35.33 -17.85
C GLY A 106 -13.45 34.83 -16.97
N GLU A 107 -13.74 34.29 -15.79
CA GLU A 107 -12.71 33.73 -14.90
C GLU A 107 -12.29 32.32 -15.34
N LYS A 108 -11.01 31.99 -15.12
CA LYS A 108 -10.49 30.65 -15.34
C LYS A 108 -10.58 29.83 -14.06
N VAL A 109 -11.32 28.74 -14.11
CA VAL A 109 -11.48 27.80 -12.99
C VAL A 109 -10.81 26.48 -13.35
N PRO A 110 -9.85 25.98 -12.54
CA PRO A 110 -9.29 24.65 -12.73
C PRO A 110 -10.32 23.59 -12.32
N LEU A 111 -10.71 22.72 -13.26
CA LEU A 111 -11.62 21.62 -13.01
C LEU A 111 -10.85 20.31 -13.04
N ILE A 112 -11.23 19.36 -12.18
CA ILE A 112 -10.66 18.01 -12.25
C ILE A 112 -11.17 17.35 -13.53
N LYS A 113 -10.26 16.74 -14.29
CA LYS A 113 -10.56 15.93 -15.47
C LYS A 113 -10.26 14.46 -15.19
N ASP A 114 -10.59 13.61 -16.16
CA ASP A 114 -10.27 12.17 -16.14
C ASP A 114 -10.83 11.45 -14.88
N TRP A 115 -12.01 11.89 -14.43
CA TRP A 115 -12.70 11.34 -13.25
C TRP A 115 -12.87 9.83 -13.28
N ASN A 116 -13.14 9.25 -14.45
CA ASN A 116 -13.31 7.80 -14.59
C ASN A 116 -12.00 7.06 -14.27
N ASP A 117 -10.87 7.56 -14.77
CA ASP A 117 -9.55 6.94 -14.53
C ASP A 117 -9.18 7.05 -13.06
N LEU A 118 -9.43 8.22 -12.45
CA LEU A 118 -9.19 8.44 -11.01
C LEU A 118 -10.03 7.50 -10.13
N LEU A 119 -11.34 7.44 -10.35
CA LEU A 119 -12.25 6.58 -9.57
C LEU A 119 -11.94 5.10 -9.81
N SER A 120 -11.62 4.71 -11.05
CA SER A 120 -11.19 3.34 -11.36
C SER A 120 -9.94 2.97 -10.58
N LYS A 121 -8.95 3.87 -10.49
CA LYS A 121 -7.71 3.59 -9.77
C LYS A 121 -7.93 3.41 -8.26
N VAL A 122 -8.82 4.21 -7.67
CA VAL A 122 -9.22 4.03 -6.26
C VAL A 122 -9.94 2.69 -6.06
N GLY A 123 -10.86 2.34 -6.96
CA GLY A 123 -11.54 1.05 -6.93
C GLY A 123 -10.58 -0.15 -7.06
N ASP A 124 -9.61 -0.08 -7.96
CA ASP A 124 -8.58 -1.12 -8.12
C ASP A 124 -7.75 -1.29 -6.84
N ASN A 125 -7.36 -0.18 -6.22
CA ASN A 125 -6.62 -0.19 -4.95
C ASN A 125 -7.46 -0.76 -3.80
N GLN A 126 -8.77 -0.48 -3.76
CA GLN A 126 -9.70 -1.10 -2.82
C GLN A 126 -9.78 -2.61 -3.03
N VAL A 127 -9.93 -3.09 -4.27
CA VAL A 127 -9.97 -4.53 -4.58
C VAL A 127 -8.66 -5.22 -4.18
N LEU A 128 -7.53 -4.59 -4.52
CA LEU A 128 -6.20 -5.07 -4.12
C LEU A 128 -6.10 -5.19 -2.60
N PHE A 129 -6.53 -4.17 -1.86
CA PHE A 129 -6.53 -4.19 -0.40
C PHE A 129 -7.49 -5.24 0.19
N GLN A 130 -8.66 -5.47 -0.40
CA GLN A 130 -9.58 -6.52 0.05
C GLN A 130 -8.99 -7.93 -0.16
N SER A 131 -8.13 -8.12 -1.16
CA SER A 131 -7.51 -9.44 -1.41
C SER A 131 -6.60 -9.91 -0.26
N ILE A 132 -5.98 -8.98 0.48
CA ILE A 132 -5.07 -9.31 1.58
C ILE A 132 -5.78 -9.48 2.93
N LYS A 133 -7.02 -9.02 3.08
CA LYS A 133 -7.82 -9.12 4.31
C LYS A 133 -8.19 -10.54 4.71
N GLY A 134 -8.30 -11.45 3.72
CA GLY A 134 -8.56 -12.86 3.98
C GLY A 134 -7.34 -13.64 4.49
N SER A 135 -6.15 -13.02 4.51
CA SER A 135 -4.94 -13.68 4.95
C SER A 135 -4.90 -13.84 6.47
N PRO A 136 -4.53 -15.03 7.01
CA PRO A 136 -4.37 -15.23 8.45
C PRO A 136 -3.25 -14.37 9.06
N TYR A 137 -2.38 -13.79 8.22
CA TYR A 137 -1.28 -12.93 8.65
C TYR A 137 -1.65 -11.43 8.67
N TYR A 138 -2.88 -11.07 8.28
CA TYR A 138 -3.34 -9.68 8.17
C TYR A 138 -3.31 -8.91 9.50
N GLU A 139 -3.74 -9.54 10.60
CA GLU A 139 -3.88 -8.88 11.90
C GLU A 139 -2.57 -8.28 12.43
N ARG A 140 -1.41 -8.83 12.03
CA ARG A 140 -0.08 -8.31 12.41
C ARG A 140 0.22 -6.92 11.84
N PHE A 141 -0.47 -6.51 10.77
CA PHE A 141 -0.31 -5.20 10.14
C PHE A 141 -1.29 -4.15 10.68
N GLY A 142 -2.15 -4.54 11.64
CA GLY A 142 -3.17 -3.76 12.35
C GLY A 142 -3.27 -2.29 11.97
N ASP A 143 -2.54 -1.43 12.67
CA ASP A 143 -2.66 0.03 12.54
C ASP A 143 -2.43 0.53 11.11
N ARG A 144 -1.43 -0.01 10.40
CA ARG A 144 -1.11 0.39 9.02
C ARG A 144 -2.21 -0.05 8.07
N ALA A 145 -2.70 -1.27 8.22
CA ALA A 145 -3.77 -1.80 7.38
C ALA A 145 -5.09 -1.05 7.63
N THR A 146 -5.46 -0.84 8.89
CA THR A 146 -6.66 -0.07 9.28
C THR A 146 -6.59 1.38 8.78
N SER A 147 -5.42 2.02 8.85
CA SER A 147 -5.26 3.37 8.29
C SER A 147 -5.54 3.40 6.79
N TRP A 148 -5.04 2.41 6.04
CA TRP A 148 -5.29 2.30 4.60
C TRP A 148 -6.74 1.99 4.27
N GLU A 149 -7.40 1.16 5.06
CA GLU A 149 -8.82 0.86 4.92
C GLU A 149 -9.67 2.12 5.01
N ILE A 150 -9.45 2.92 6.06
CA ILE A 150 -10.18 4.17 6.28
C ILE A 150 -9.87 5.17 5.16
N LYS A 151 -8.58 5.38 4.86
CA LYS A 151 -8.14 6.30 3.79
C LYS A 151 -8.81 5.98 2.44
N LEU A 152 -8.85 4.71 2.05
CA LEU A 152 -9.44 4.30 0.76
C LEU A 152 -10.96 4.42 0.74
N ALA A 153 -11.64 4.18 1.87
CA ALA A 153 -13.09 4.37 1.98
C ALA A 153 -13.46 5.86 1.92
N ASP A 154 -12.79 6.69 2.73
CA ASP A 154 -13.01 8.13 2.78
C ASP A 154 -12.71 8.77 1.42
N LEU A 155 -11.63 8.36 0.76
CA LEU A 155 -11.26 8.89 -0.53
C LEU A 155 -12.31 8.58 -1.60
N ASP A 156 -12.81 7.34 -1.65
CA ASP A 156 -13.86 6.98 -2.62
C ASP A 156 -15.13 7.80 -2.40
N GLU A 157 -15.58 7.96 -1.16
CA GLU A 157 -16.76 8.77 -0.83
C GLU A 157 -16.56 10.24 -1.23
N VAL A 158 -15.44 10.84 -0.81
CA VAL A 158 -15.13 12.26 -1.07
C VAL A 158 -15.01 12.52 -2.57
N LEU A 159 -14.36 11.64 -3.33
CA LEU A 159 -14.20 11.82 -4.77
C LEU A 159 -15.52 11.69 -5.53
N ASN A 160 -16.38 10.74 -5.17
CA ASN A 160 -17.71 10.61 -5.78
C ASN A 160 -18.56 11.85 -5.50
N ASN A 161 -18.54 12.34 -4.26
CA ASN A 161 -19.24 13.57 -3.88
C ASN A 161 -18.70 14.80 -4.65
N LEU A 162 -17.36 14.94 -4.71
CA LEU A 162 -16.72 16.05 -5.41
C LEU A 162 -17.02 16.05 -6.92
N ASN A 163 -16.99 14.88 -7.57
CA ASN A 163 -17.39 14.72 -8.97
C ASN A 163 -18.85 15.15 -9.16
N GLY A 164 -19.75 14.71 -8.28
CA GLY A 164 -21.16 15.09 -8.32
C GLY A 164 -21.37 16.60 -8.18
N VAL A 165 -20.65 17.24 -7.25
CA VAL A 165 -20.67 18.69 -7.05
C VAL A 165 -20.13 19.41 -8.28
N GLN A 166 -18.98 19.00 -8.82
CA GLN A 166 -18.38 19.61 -10.01
C GLN A 166 -19.34 19.54 -11.22
N ARG A 167 -19.96 18.39 -11.48
CA ARG A 167 -20.94 18.23 -12.58
C ARG A 167 -22.16 19.13 -12.40
N LYS A 168 -22.71 19.23 -11.18
CA LYS A 168 -23.83 20.12 -10.88
C LYS A 168 -23.44 21.58 -11.05
N TRP A 169 -22.25 21.96 -10.58
CA TRP A 169 -21.74 23.33 -10.71
C TRP A 169 -21.60 23.74 -12.18
N ILE A 170 -20.94 22.93 -13.01
CA ILE A 170 -20.79 23.19 -14.46
C ILE A 170 -22.16 23.39 -15.13
N TYR A 171 -23.17 22.61 -14.74
CA TYR A 171 -24.51 22.73 -15.31
C TYR A 171 -25.24 24.00 -14.86
N LEU A 172 -25.08 24.40 -13.60
CA LEU A 172 -25.77 25.55 -13.01
C LEU A 172 -25.09 26.89 -13.34
N GLU A 173 -23.79 26.90 -13.58
CA GLU A 173 -22.99 28.12 -13.78
C GLU A 173 -23.56 29.04 -14.88
N PRO A 174 -23.89 28.54 -16.09
CA PRO A 174 -24.41 29.42 -17.16
C PRO A 174 -25.79 29.99 -16.82
N TYR A 175 -26.63 29.21 -16.13
CA TYR A 175 -27.97 29.63 -15.74
C TYR A 175 -27.95 30.69 -14.64
N GLN A 176 -27.09 30.51 -13.65
CA GLN A 176 -26.92 31.47 -12.55
C GLN A 176 -26.40 32.81 -13.07
N GLU A 177 -25.48 32.80 -14.02
CA GLU A 177 -24.98 34.04 -14.61
C GLU A 177 -26.04 34.74 -15.49
N GLN A 178 -26.81 33.97 -16.26
CA GLN A 178 -27.98 34.51 -16.99
C GLN A 178 -29.03 35.11 -16.05
N MET A 179 -29.27 34.52 -14.88
CA MET A 179 -30.18 35.09 -13.88
C MET A 179 -29.65 36.40 -13.30
N LYS A 180 -28.37 36.47 -12.93
CA LYS A 180 -27.76 37.72 -12.44
C LYS A 180 -27.85 38.84 -13.47
N LEU A 181 -27.60 38.54 -14.75
CA LEU A 181 -27.75 39.49 -15.86
C LEU A 181 -29.21 39.97 -16.01
N LYS A 182 -30.20 39.09 -15.86
CA LYS A 182 -31.61 39.48 -15.93
C LYS A 182 -32.05 40.35 -14.75
N THR A 183 -31.59 40.04 -13.53
CA THR A 183 -31.91 40.83 -12.34
C THR A 183 -31.26 42.22 -12.39
N SER A 184 -30.01 42.34 -12.89
CA SER A 184 -29.34 43.64 -13.04
C SER A 184 -30.00 44.51 -14.12
N VAL A 185 -30.43 43.92 -15.25
CA VAL A 185 -31.18 44.63 -16.29
C VAL A 185 -32.57 45.08 -15.77
N SER A 186 -33.25 44.25 -14.98
CA SER A 186 -34.54 44.63 -14.36
C SER A 186 -34.42 45.77 -13.35
N TYR A 187 -33.30 45.89 -12.64
CA TYR A 187 -33.03 47.02 -11.74
C TYR A 187 -32.69 48.30 -12.51
N ASN A 188 -31.92 48.20 -13.61
CA ASN A 188 -31.57 49.36 -14.44
C ASN A 188 -32.74 49.90 -15.26
N ASN A 189 -33.72 49.05 -15.62
CA ASN A 189 -34.92 49.47 -16.35
C ASN A 189 -36.08 49.91 -15.42
N GLY A 190 -35.88 49.91 -14.10
CA GLY A 190 -36.91 50.19 -13.09
C GLY A 190 -36.99 51.64 -12.59
N PHE A 191 -36.20 52.57 -13.11
CA PHE A 191 -36.26 54.00 -12.73
C PHE A 191 -36.14 54.90 -13.97
N VAL A 192 -37.24 55.06 -14.69
CA VAL A 192 -37.52 56.29 -15.44
C VAL A 192 -38.88 56.78 -14.98
N PHE A 193 -38.89 57.60 -13.93
CA PHE A 193 -40.02 58.46 -13.62
C PHE A 193 -39.87 59.71 -14.49
N GLU A 194 -40.70 59.83 -15.53
CA GLU A 194 -41.18 61.13 -16.01
C GLU A 194 -42.38 61.57 -15.16
#